data_AF-A0A2N2R4A1-F1
#
_entry.id   AF-A0A2N2R4A1-F1
#
_cell.length_a   1.000
_cell.length_b   1.000
_cell.length_c   1.000
_cell.angle_alpha   90.00
_cell.angle_beta   90.00
_cell.angle_gamma   90.00
#
_symmetry.space_group_name_H-M   'P 1'
#
loop_
_entity.id
_entity.type
_entity.pdbx_description
1 polymer ?
#
loop_
_entity_poly.entity_id
_entity_poly.type
_entity_poly.pdbx_seq_one_letter_code
_entity_poly.pdbx_strand_id
1 'polypeptide(L)'
;MQIEQVIRQHAKDPVAKSIKPVASALVSRSLLVATDPNAPPGKLRLRTALDNQGNVWAYAYTSAAELSKAFPTGASYAELTFPVFFGIIEASPQFRGIYLNSASDSLYPIPREVFPAVKTLLPGSN
;
A
#
# COMPACT_ATOMS: atom_id res chain seq x y z
N MET A 1 11.00 14.93 2.85
CA MET A 1 11.66 13.64 2.54
C MET A 1 10.78 12.86 1.58
N GLN A 2 11.32 12.34 0.49
CA GLN A 2 10.54 11.50 -0.45
C GLN A 2 10.47 10.07 0.10
N ILE A 3 9.29 9.46 0.09
CA ILE A 3 9.08 8.09 0.62
C ILE A 3 10.00 7.05 -0.06
N GLU A 4 10.29 7.26 -1.34
CA GLU A 4 11.25 6.47 -2.12
C GLU A 4 12.64 6.42 -1.47
N GLN A 5 13.13 7.55 -0.94
CA GLN A 5 14.43 7.59 -0.27
C GLN A 5 14.42 6.78 1.02
N VAL A 6 13.33 6.83 1.79
CA VAL A 6 13.17 6.07 3.03
C VAL A 6 13.14 4.57 2.72
N ILE A 7 12.38 4.16 1.69
CA ILE A 7 12.32 2.76 1.25
C ILE A 7 13.68 2.28 0.76
N ARG A 8 14.38 3.06 -0.06
CA ARG A 8 15.73 2.70 -0.57
C ARG A 8 16.77 2.61 0.54
N GLN A 9 16.72 3.50 1.53
CA GLN A 9 17.60 3.45 2.71
C GLN A 9 17.46 2.13 3.48
N HIS A 10 16.26 1.55 3.48
CA HIS A 10 15.94 0.34 4.21
C HIS A 10 15.74 -0.91 3.33
N ALA A 11 16.05 -0.84 2.03
CA ALA A 11 15.75 -1.91 1.08
C ALA A 11 16.46 -3.25 1.39
N LYS A 12 17.59 -3.19 2.11
CA LYS A 12 18.37 -4.38 2.53
C LYS A 12 18.02 -4.86 3.94
N ASP A 13 17.23 -4.09 4.68
CA ASP A 13 16.84 -4.45 6.04
C ASP A 13 15.67 -5.44 6.03
N PRO A 14 15.60 -6.37 7.00
CA PRO A 14 14.39 -7.15 7.22
C PRO A 14 13.19 -6.24 7.47
N VAL A 15 12.02 -6.58 6.91
CA VAL A 15 10.78 -5.79 7.04
C VAL A 15 10.45 -5.45 8.50
N ALA A 16 10.69 -6.38 9.42
CA ALA A 16 10.47 -6.16 10.86
C ALA A 16 11.28 -4.97 11.44
N LYS A 17 12.43 -4.63 10.85
CA LYS A 17 13.28 -3.50 11.26
C LYS A 17 12.95 -2.21 10.50
N SER A 18 12.60 -2.32 9.22
CA SER A 18 12.31 -1.17 8.36
C SER A 18 10.86 -0.69 8.42
N ILE A 19 9.93 -1.49 8.95
CA ILE A 19 8.51 -1.15 8.88
C ILE A 19 8.16 0.14 9.62
N LYS A 20 8.74 0.38 10.80
CA LYS A 20 8.46 1.59 11.58
C LYS A 20 8.86 2.87 10.84
N PRO A 21 10.12 3.05 10.39
CA PRO A 21 10.49 4.28 9.68
C PRO A 21 9.71 4.46 8.37
N VAL A 22 9.44 3.38 7.63
CA VAL A 22 8.65 3.44 6.39
C VAL A 22 7.20 3.83 6.68
N ALA A 23 6.54 3.17 7.65
CA ALA A 23 5.17 3.47 8.03
C ALA A 23 5.01 4.89 8.58
N SER A 24 5.94 5.36 9.42
CA SER A 24 5.95 6.74 9.91
C SER A 24 6.03 7.76 8.77
N ALA A 25 6.81 7.47 7.72
CA ALA A 25 6.89 8.33 6.54
C ALA A 25 5.62 8.27 5.66
N LEU A 26 4.84 7.18 5.75
CA LEU A 26 3.59 6.99 5.00
C LEU A 26 2.37 7.61 5.67
N VAL A 27 2.34 7.73 7.00
CA VAL A 27 1.16 8.18 7.77
C VAL A 27 0.57 9.51 7.25
N SER A 28 1.41 10.42 6.76
CA SER A 28 1.00 11.73 6.23
C SER A 28 0.83 11.76 4.70
N ARG A 29 0.85 10.61 4.03
CA ARG A 29 0.85 10.51 2.56
C ARG A 29 -0.48 9.98 2.02
N SER A 30 -0.86 10.53 0.88
CA SER A 30 -1.84 9.91 -0.02
C SER A 30 -1.16 8.83 -0.86
N LEU A 31 -1.90 7.76 -1.11
CA LEU A 31 -1.56 6.66 -1.99
C LEU A 31 -2.62 6.55 -3.08
N LEU A 32 -2.19 6.20 -4.28
CA LEU A 32 -3.08 5.85 -5.36
C LEU A 32 -3.33 4.35 -5.29
N VAL A 33 -4.59 3.96 -5.32
CA VAL A 33 -5.00 2.56 -5.24
C VAL A 33 -5.89 2.27 -6.44
N ALA A 34 -5.50 1.28 -7.25
CA ALA A 34 -6.26 0.91 -8.42
C ALA A 34 -7.64 0.34 -8.02
N THR A 35 -8.69 0.79 -8.70
CA THR A 35 -10.08 0.43 -8.43
C THR A 35 -10.71 -0.22 -9.65
N ASP A 36 -11.73 -1.04 -9.41
CA ASP A 36 -12.56 -1.61 -10.47
C ASP A 36 -13.52 -0.53 -10.99
N PRO A 37 -13.46 -0.14 -12.28
CA PRO A 37 -14.38 0.84 -12.86
C PRO A 37 -15.84 0.39 -12.84
N ASN A 38 -16.09 -0.93 -12.74
CA ASN A 38 -17.44 -1.50 -12.70
C ASN A 38 -17.96 -1.69 -11.27
N ALA A 39 -17.29 -1.11 -10.27
CA ALA A 39 -17.78 -1.14 -8.90
C ALA A 39 -19.17 -0.47 -8.81
N PRO A 40 -20.11 -1.01 -8.01
CA PRO A 40 -21.39 -0.36 -7.78
C PRO A 40 -21.22 1.07 -7.26
N PRO A 41 -22.08 2.02 -7.64
CA PRO A 41 -22.04 3.38 -7.13
C PRO A 41 -21.99 3.39 -5.60
N GLY A 42 -21.08 4.18 -5.03
CA GLY A 42 -20.87 4.27 -3.57
C GLY A 42 -20.07 3.11 -2.96
N LYS A 43 -19.60 2.13 -3.75
CA LYS A 43 -18.71 1.06 -3.27
C LYS A 43 -17.32 1.21 -3.88
N LEU A 44 -16.31 1.27 -3.01
CA LEU A 44 -14.92 1.16 -3.42
C LEU A 44 -14.57 -0.32 -3.59
N ARG A 45 -14.27 -0.75 -4.81
CA ARG A 45 -13.73 -2.09 -5.07
C ARG A 45 -12.30 -1.95 -5.55
N LEU A 46 -11.36 -2.43 -4.72
CA LEU A 46 -9.94 -2.42 -5.05
C LEU A 46 -9.64 -3.48 -6.10
N ARG A 47 -8.78 -3.17 -7.06
CA ARG A 47 -8.15 -4.20 -7.89
C ARG A 47 -7.12 -4.91 -7.04
N THR A 48 -7.22 -6.23 -7.00
CA THR A 48 -6.32 -7.10 -6.25
C THR A 48 -5.65 -8.06 -7.23
N ALA A 49 -4.46 -8.54 -6.87
CA ALA A 49 -3.79 -9.61 -7.59
C ALA A 49 -3.40 -10.72 -6.63
N LEU A 50 -3.40 -11.95 -7.15
CA LEU A 50 -2.89 -13.11 -6.46
C LEU A 50 -1.37 -13.19 -6.68
N ASP A 51 -0.63 -13.55 -5.65
CA ASP A 51 0.76 -13.97 -5.82
C ASP A 51 0.83 -15.43 -6.35
N ASN A 52 2.05 -15.90 -6.64
CA ASN A 52 2.28 -17.26 -7.14
C ASN A 52 1.87 -18.37 -6.15
N GLN A 53 1.56 -18.02 -4.91
CA GLN A 53 1.11 -18.93 -3.86
C GLN A 53 -0.41 -18.83 -3.64
N GLY A 54 -1.12 -18.02 -4.44
CA GLY A 54 -2.56 -17.80 -4.33
C GLY A 54 -2.97 -16.84 -3.21
N ASN A 55 -2.03 -16.07 -2.63
CA ASN A 55 -2.38 -15.06 -1.62
C ASN A 55 -2.80 -13.75 -2.28
N VAL A 56 -3.84 -13.11 -1.73
CA VAL A 56 -4.32 -11.81 -2.20
C VAL A 56 -3.50 -10.69 -1.56
N TRP A 57 -2.96 -9.80 -2.39
CA TRP A 57 -2.25 -8.61 -1.94
C TRP A 57 -2.96 -7.32 -2.40
N ALA A 58 -2.93 -6.30 -1.55
CA ALA A 58 -3.43 -4.97 -1.88
C ALA A 58 -2.27 -4.11 -2.43
N TYR A 59 -2.42 -3.57 -3.63
CA TYR A 59 -1.38 -2.76 -4.27
C TYR A 59 -1.69 -1.28 -4.12
N ALA A 60 -0.70 -0.51 -3.69
CA ALA A 60 -0.78 0.93 -3.58
C ALA A 60 0.45 1.60 -4.21
N TYR A 61 0.26 2.77 -4.79
CA TYR A 61 1.27 3.49 -5.55
C TYR A 61 1.49 4.86 -4.95
N THR A 62 2.74 5.27 -4.82
CA THR A 62 3.09 6.58 -4.23
C THR A 62 3.02 7.74 -5.25
N SER A 63 2.87 7.43 -6.54
CA SER A 63 2.75 8.44 -7.61
C SER A 63 1.93 7.93 -8.80
N ALA A 64 1.36 8.87 -9.56
CA ALA A 64 0.61 8.56 -10.79
C ALA A 64 1.49 7.91 -11.86
N ALA A 65 2.78 8.28 -11.94
CA ALA A 65 3.72 7.69 -12.87
C ALA A 65 3.91 6.18 -12.63
N GLU A 66 3.96 5.75 -11.36
CA GLU A 66 4.09 4.34 -11.01
C GLU A 66 2.78 3.58 -11.24
N LEU A 67 1.63 4.21 -10.98
CA LEU A 67 0.33 3.65 -11.36
C LEU A 67 0.24 3.42 -12.87
N SER A 68 0.59 4.42 -13.69
CA SER A 68 0.55 4.33 -15.15
C SER A 68 1.49 3.26 -15.71
N LYS A 69 2.62 2.98 -15.07
CA LYS A 69 3.51 1.87 -15.45
C LYS A 69 2.86 0.51 -15.21
N ALA A 70 2.16 0.35 -14.10
CA ALA A 70 1.43 -0.89 -13.80
C ALA A 70 0.16 -1.05 -14.66
N PHE A 71 -0.43 0.05 -15.09
CA PHE A 71 -1.63 0.09 -15.92
C PHE A 71 -1.43 0.97 -17.16
N PRO A 72 -0.68 0.50 -18.17
CA PRO A 72 -0.33 1.30 -19.35
C PRO A 72 -1.54 1.70 -20.20
N THR A 73 -2.62 0.93 -20.14
CA THR A 73 -3.90 1.24 -20.79
C THR A 73 -4.80 2.15 -19.96
N GLY A 74 -4.29 2.67 -18.83
CA GLY A 74 -5.07 3.39 -17.83
C GLY A 74 -5.75 2.47 -16.81
N ALA A 75 -5.98 3.00 -15.62
CA ALA A 75 -6.78 2.38 -14.59
C ALA A 75 -7.59 3.45 -13.85
N SER A 76 -8.81 3.10 -13.46
CA SER A 76 -9.48 3.83 -12.39
C SER A 76 -8.70 3.67 -11.11
N TYR A 77 -8.56 4.75 -10.36
CA TYR A 77 -7.90 4.73 -9.06
C TYR A 77 -8.63 5.64 -8.08
N ALA A 78 -8.45 5.35 -6.81
CA ALA A 78 -8.80 6.25 -5.71
C ALA A 78 -7.52 6.78 -5.07
N GLU A 79 -7.53 8.05 -4.71
CA GLU A 79 -6.50 8.62 -3.85
C GLU A 79 -6.97 8.51 -2.39
N LEU A 80 -6.23 7.76 -1.58
CA LEU A 80 -6.55 7.51 -0.18
C LEU A 80 -5.36 7.84 0.69
N THR A 81 -5.59 8.45 1.85
CA THR A 81 -4.52 8.58 2.84
C THR A 81 -4.09 7.19 3.33
N PHE A 82 -2.80 7.02 3.65
CA PHE A 82 -2.30 5.74 4.12
C PHE A 82 -3.09 5.19 5.32
N PRO A 83 -3.47 5.98 6.35
CA PRO A 83 -4.27 5.46 7.46
C PRO A 83 -5.63 4.91 7.01
N VAL A 84 -6.32 5.59 6.08
CA VAL A 84 -7.62 5.13 5.55
C VAL A 84 -7.45 3.85 4.74
N PHE A 85 -6.48 3.83 3.83
CA PHE A 85 -6.19 2.64 3.03
C PHE A 85 -5.80 1.45 3.90
N PHE A 86 -4.90 1.66 4.86
CA PHE A 86 -4.48 0.63 5.81
C PHE A 86 -5.68 0.07 6.58
N GLY A 87 -6.58 0.92 7.09
CA GLY A 87 -7.79 0.47 7.79
C GLY A 87 -8.70 -0.41 6.94
N ILE A 88 -8.87 -0.10 5.66
CA ILE A 88 -9.65 -0.92 4.71
C ILE A 88 -9.03 -2.33 4.56
N ILE A 89 -7.71 -2.40 4.43
CA ILE A 89 -6.99 -3.67 4.25
C ILE A 89 -6.91 -4.46 5.57
N GLU A 90 -6.68 -3.79 6.70
CA GLU A 90 -6.68 -4.39 8.04
C GLU A 90 -8.02 -5.06 8.33
N ALA A 91 -9.14 -4.38 8.06
CA ALA A 91 -10.49 -4.92 8.25
C ALA A 91 -10.82 -6.13 7.36
N SER A 92 -10.05 -6.35 6.29
CA SER A 92 -10.31 -7.38 5.28
C SER A 92 -9.35 -8.57 5.44
N PRO A 93 -9.78 -9.69 6.07
CA PRO A 93 -8.88 -10.81 6.41
C PRO A 93 -8.33 -11.56 5.19
N GLN A 94 -8.96 -11.41 4.02
CA GLN A 94 -8.51 -12.02 2.76
C GLN A 94 -7.12 -11.53 2.31
N PHE A 95 -6.70 -10.33 2.74
CA PHE A 95 -5.42 -9.77 2.32
C PHE A 95 -4.27 -10.26 3.19
N ARG A 96 -3.23 -10.75 2.51
CA ARG A 96 -1.95 -11.13 3.12
C ARG A 96 -1.10 -9.93 3.54
N GLY A 97 -1.38 -8.77 2.95
CA GLY A 97 -0.70 -7.52 3.26
C GLY A 97 -0.89 -6.48 2.17
N ILE A 98 -0.04 -5.46 2.22
CA ILE A 98 0.03 -4.36 1.26
C ILE A 98 1.36 -4.46 0.51
N TYR A 99 1.32 -4.32 -0.81
CA TYR A 99 2.50 -4.00 -1.62
C TYR A 99 2.48 -2.52 -1.95
N LEU A 100 3.47 -1.79 -1.44
CA LEU A 100 3.69 -0.41 -1.77
C LEU A 100 4.66 -0.33 -2.94
N ASN A 101 4.19 0.16 -4.08
CA ASN A 101 5.03 0.45 -5.22
C ASN A 101 5.47 1.91 -5.17
N SER A 102 6.77 2.12 -5.01
CA SER A 102 7.37 3.43 -4.81
C SER A 102 8.64 3.53 -5.63
N ALA A 103 8.54 4.14 -6.82
CA ALA A 103 9.53 4.11 -7.90
C ALA A 103 9.66 2.76 -8.62
N SER A 104 10.16 2.81 -9.85
CA SER A 104 10.16 1.71 -10.82
C SER A 104 11.00 0.51 -10.43
N ASP A 105 11.83 0.68 -9.41
CA ASP A 105 12.83 -0.27 -8.92
C ASP A 105 12.61 -0.64 -7.44
N SER A 106 11.54 -0.16 -6.80
CA SER A 106 11.35 -0.32 -5.35
C SER A 106 9.92 -0.69 -4.98
N LEU A 107 9.71 -1.99 -4.76
CA LEU A 107 8.52 -2.57 -4.15
C LEU A 107 8.80 -2.83 -2.67
N TYR A 108 7.93 -2.32 -1.80
CA TYR A 108 8.03 -2.53 -0.36
C TYR A 108 6.84 -3.34 0.16
N PRO A 109 7.04 -4.60 0.60
CA PRO A 109 5.97 -5.37 1.21
C PRO A 109 5.72 -4.89 2.64
N ILE A 110 4.43 -4.78 2.99
CA ILE A 110 3.93 -4.62 4.36
C ILE A 110 3.05 -5.86 4.63
N PRO A 111 3.64 -6.97 5.10
CA PRO A 111 2.90 -8.17 5.44
C PRO A 111 1.94 -7.94 6.60
N ARG A 112 0.86 -8.72 6.67
CA ARG A 112 -0.14 -8.61 7.75
C ARG A 112 0.48 -8.83 9.13
N GLU A 113 1.54 -9.62 9.24
CA GLU A 113 2.25 -9.89 10.50
C GLU A 113 2.81 -8.62 11.15
N VAL A 114 3.11 -7.58 10.37
CA VAL A 114 3.65 -6.32 10.89
C VAL A 114 2.59 -5.23 11.07
N PHE A 115 1.32 -5.52 10.77
CA PHE A 115 0.21 -4.57 10.95
C PHE A 115 0.10 -4.03 12.38
N PRO A 116 0.29 -4.84 13.45
CA PRO A 116 0.29 -4.30 14.82
C PRO A 116 1.32 -3.19 15.02
N ALA A 117 2.51 -3.29 14.41
CA ALA A 117 3.55 -2.27 14.50
C ALA A 117 3.24 -1.02 13.66
N VAL A 118 2.52 -1.17 12.55
CA VAL A 118 2.06 -0.04 11.73
C VAL A 118 0.97 0.74 12.47
N LYS A 119 0.03 0.02 13.10
CA LYS A 119 -1.12 0.60 13.81
C LYS A 119 -0.72 1.55 14.92
N THR A 120 0.35 1.24 15.67
CA THR A 120 0.87 2.13 16.73
C THR A 120 1.33 3.50 16.23
N LEU A 121 1.46 3.68 14.90
CA LEU A 121 1.92 4.91 14.27
C LEU A 121 0.79 5.70 13.61
N LEU A 122 -0.43 5.14 13.51
CA LEU A 122 -1.56 5.78 12.84
C LEU A 122 -2.30 6.74 13.79
N PRO A 123 -2.68 7.94 13.33
CA PRO A 123 -3.44 8.90 14.13
C PRO A 123 -4.80 8.30 14.52
N GLY A 124 -5.14 8.38 15.81
CA GLY A 124 -6.40 7.86 16.35
C GLY A 124 -6.39 6.39 16.81
N SER A 125 -5.22 5.74 16.89
CA SER A 125 -5.09 4.34 17.37
C SER A 125 -4.91 4.20 18.90
N ASN A 126 -5.50 5.10 19.70
CA ASN A 126 -5.50 5.03 21.16
C ASN A 126 -6.78 4.40 21.69
#